data_AF-A0A848XIZ0-F1
#
_entry.id   AF-A0A848XIZ0-F1
#
_cell.length_a   1.000
_cell.length_b   1.000
_cell.length_c   1.000
_cell.angle_alpha   90.00
_cell.angle_beta   90.00
_cell.angle_gamma   90.00
#
_symmetry.space_group_name_H-M   'P 1'
#
loop_
_entity.id
_entity.type
_entity.pdbx_description
1 polymer ?
#
loop_
_entity_poly.entity_id
_entity_poly.type
_entity_poly.pdbx_seq_one_letter_code
_entity_poly.pdbx_strand_id
1 'polypeptide(L)' 'METKPIRYEDVKRLFGNLADHKIGEIVKSGLPFSELENIALLLAGDTDHLRDFGHLSPRAQDLYNLIRTEDDDWSDDRPS' A
#
# COMPACT_ATOMS: atom_id res chain seq x y z
N MET A 1 18.35 -13.21 -1.46
CA MET A 1 17.80 -12.16 -0.59
C MET A 1 16.67 -12.79 0.19
N GLU A 2 16.83 -12.95 1.50
CA GLU A 2 15.76 -13.48 2.36
C GLU A 2 14.65 -12.43 2.45
N THR A 3 13.50 -12.71 1.86
CA THR A 3 12.29 -11.90 2.05
C THR A 3 11.77 -12.18 3.46
N LYS A 4 12.16 -11.32 4.40
CA LYS A 4 11.61 -11.35 5.75
C LYS A 4 10.08 -11.20 5.64
N PRO A 5 9.28 -12.09 6.25
CA PRO A 5 7.83 -12.02 6.13
C PRO A 5 7.33 -10.71 6.71
N ILE A 6 6.61 -9.93 5.90
CA ILE A 6 6.03 -8.65 6.31
C ILE A 6 4.93 -8.92 7.32
N ARG A 7 5.02 -8.27 8.48
CA ARG A 7 4.03 -8.41 9.54
C ARG A 7 3.00 -7.31 9.44
N TYR A 8 1.84 -7.57 10.03
CA TYR A 8 0.75 -6.61 10.15
C TYR A 8 1.22 -5.26 10.75
N GLU A 9 2.11 -5.31 11.75
CA GLU A 9 2.67 -4.10 12.38
C GLU A 9 3.55 -3.27 11.43
N ASP A 10 4.28 -3.93 10.53
CA ASP A 10 5.13 -3.27 9.54
C ASP A 10 4.28 -2.50 8.52
N VAL A 11 3.15 -3.10 8.10
CA VAL A 11 2.18 -2.46 7.22
C VAL A 11 1.53 -1.26 7.89
N LYS A 12 1.10 -1.37 9.16
CA LYS A 12 0.56 -0.21 9.91
C LYS A 12 1.57 0.93 10.04
N ARG A 13 2.86 0.64 10.15
CA ARG A 13 3.90 1.68 10.21
C ARG A 13 4.09 2.39 8.88
N LEU A 14 4.04 1.67 7.76
CA LEU A 14 4.22 2.22 6.43
C LEU A 14 3.02 3.02 5.94
N PHE A 15 1.83 2.46 6.07
CA PHE A 15 0.61 3.01 5.49
C PHE A 15 -0.26 3.76 6.50
N GLY A 16 0.11 3.73 7.78
CA GLY A 16 -0.67 4.35 8.85
C GLY A 16 -1.96 3.59 9.16
N ASN A 17 -3.06 4.34 9.29
CA ASN A 17 -4.35 3.79 9.71
C ASN A 17 -5.14 3.23 8.51
N LEU A 18 -4.73 2.07 8.01
CA LEU A 18 -5.50 1.29 7.03
C LEU A 18 -6.52 0.38 7.72
N ALA A 19 -7.60 0.07 7.00
CA ALA A 19 -8.56 -0.94 7.42
C ALA A 19 -7.91 -2.34 7.50
N ASP A 20 -8.34 -3.16 8.48
CA ASP A 20 -7.80 -4.50 8.76
C ASP A 20 -7.78 -5.41 7.53
N HIS A 21 -8.82 -5.34 6.69
CA HIS A 21 -8.90 -6.14 5.47
C HIS A 21 -7.80 -5.74 4.46
N LYS A 22 -7.53 -4.43 4.28
CA LYS A 22 -6.46 -3.94 3.41
C LYS A 22 -5.09 -4.39 3.91
N ILE A 23 -4.87 -4.34 5.23
CA ILE A 23 -3.62 -4.84 5.83
C ILE A 23 -3.47 -6.35 5.58
N GLY A 24 -4.56 -7.11 5.69
CA GLY A 24 -4.59 -8.53 5.34
C GLY A 24 -4.18 -8.80 3.89
N GLU A 25 -4.68 -8.03 2.94
CA GLU A 25 -4.33 -8.16 1.51
C GLU A 25 -2.87 -7.77 1.24
N ILE A 26 -2.35 -6.73 1.91
CA ILE A 26 -0.94 -6.33 1.81
C ILE A 26 -0.01 -7.43 2.35
N VAL A 27 -0.33 -8.01 3.51
CA VAL A 27 0.47 -9.11 4.08
C VAL A 27 0.41 -10.36 3.19
N LYS A 28 -0.76 -10.68 2.62
CA LYS A 28 -0.92 -11.83 1.69
C LYS A 28 -0.23 -11.63 0.35
N SER A 29 -0.02 -10.38 -0.08
CA SER A 29 0.61 -10.08 -1.38
C SER A 29 2.01 -10.67 -1.53
N GLY A 30 2.71 -10.89 -0.40
CA GLY A 30 4.07 -11.42 -0.38
C GLY A 30 5.09 -10.50 -1.06
N LEU A 31 4.73 -9.23 -1.29
CA LEU A 31 5.64 -8.25 -1.87
C LEU A 31 6.80 -7.96 -0.91
N PRO A 32 7.99 -7.65 -1.45
CA PRO A 32 9.11 -7.21 -0.62
C PRO A 32 8.81 -5.84 -0.01
N PHE A 33 9.43 -5.56 1.13
CA PHE A 33 9.20 -4.34 1.89
C PHE A 33 9.48 -3.07 1.07
N SER A 34 10.49 -3.10 0.21
CA SER A 34 10.82 -2.00 -0.72
C SER A 34 9.69 -1.67 -1.70
N GLU A 35 8.93 -2.66 -2.17
CA GLU A 35 7.78 -2.39 -3.03
C GLU A 35 6.63 -1.78 -2.22
N LEU A 36 6.44 -2.19 -0.97
CA LEU A 36 5.44 -1.57 -0.10
C LEU A 36 5.79 -0.12 0.26
N GLU A 37 7.08 0.18 0.48
CA GLU A 37 7.57 1.55 0.66
C GLU A 37 7.23 2.42 -0.55
N ASN A 38 7.47 1.92 -1.76
CA ASN A 38 7.13 2.64 -2.99
C ASN A 38 5.63 2.91 -3.11
N ILE A 39 4.79 1.92 -2.78
CA ILE A 39 3.33 2.07 -2.76
C ILE A 39 2.92 3.12 -1.72
N ALA A 40 3.50 3.11 -0.51
CA ALA A 40 3.20 4.08 0.53
C ALA A 40 3.57 5.52 0.11
N LEU A 41 4.73 5.71 -0.53
CA LEU A 41 5.15 7.01 -1.08
C LEU A 41 4.19 7.51 -2.18
N LEU A 42 3.76 6.62 -3.07
CA LEU A 42 2.75 6.92 -4.10
C LEU A 42 1.42 7.36 -3.49
N LEU A 43 0.95 6.67 -2.46
CA LEU A 43 -0.30 7.00 -1.77
C LEU A 43 -0.19 8.30 -0.97
N ALA A 44 0.98 8.62 -0.43
CA ALA A 44 1.22 9.88 0.27
C ALA A 44 1.28 11.09 -0.69
N GLY A 45 1.29 10.86 -2.01
CA GLY A 45 1.45 11.91 -3.02
C GLY A 45 2.86 12.48 -3.09
N ASP A 46 3.83 11.84 -2.44
CA ASP A 46 5.22 12.27 -2.41
C ASP A 46 5.94 11.78 -3.67
N THR A 47 5.56 12.36 -4.80
CA THR A 47 6.08 12.00 -6.13
C THR A 47 7.49 12.52 -6.42
N ASP A 48 8.04 13.39 -5.57
CA ASP A 48 9.40 13.91 -5.72
C ASP A 48 10.44 12.81 -5.47
N HIS A 49 10.20 11.95 -4.46
CA HIS A 49 11.03 10.79 -4.19
C HIS A 49 10.85 9.65 -5.19
N LEU A 50 9.73 9.60 -5.90
CA LEU A 50 9.43 8.56 -6.91
C LEU A 50 10.30 8.62 -8.17
N ARG A 51 11.01 9.73 -8.43
CA ARG A 51 11.95 9.76 -9.56
C ARG A 51 13.16 8.84 -9.35
N ASP A 52 13.47 8.50 -8.10
CA ASP A 52 14.60 7.64 -7.74
C ASP A 52 14.19 6.16 -7.63
N PHE A 53 12.94 5.90 -7.27
CA PHE A 53 12.36 4.56 -7.19
C PHE A 53 11.70 4.22 -8.51
N GLY A 54 12.31 3.33 -9.30
CA GLY A 54 11.79 2.90 -10.60
C GLY A 54 10.34 2.38 -10.58
N HIS A 55 9.81 2.08 -11.77
CA HIS A 55 8.43 1.61 -11.94
C HIS A 55 8.09 0.46 -10.99
N LEU A 56 6.89 0.52 -10.39
CA LEU A 56 6.34 -0.58 -9.61
C LEU A 56 6.33 -1.88 -10.41
N SER A 57 6.61 -3.00 -9.74
CA SER A 57 6.35 -4.29 -10.35
C SER A 57 4.85 -4.43 -10.68
N PRO A 58 4.45 -5.25 -11.68
CA PRO A 58 3.04 -5.43 -12.02
C PRO A 58 2.17 -5.81 -10.81
N ARG A 59 2.68 -6.66 -9.91
CA ARG A 59 1.99 -7.05 -8.68
C ARG A 59 1.85 -5.90 -7.68
N ALA A 60 2.87 -5.06 -7.55
CA ALA A 60 2.79 -3.88 -6.70
C ALA A 60 1.84 -2.82 -7.29
N GLN A 61 1.78 -2.71 -8.62
CA GLN A 61 0.81 -1.86 -9.31
C GLN A 61 -0.63 -2.32 -9.05
N ASP A 62 -0.89 -3.64 -9.11
CA ASP A 62 -2.20 -4.21 -8.76
C ASP A 62 -2.57 -3.91 -7.29
N LEU A 63 -1.63 -4.08 -6.36
CA LEU A 63 -1.86 -3.78 -4.95
C LEU A 63 -2.09 -2.27 -4.70
N TYR A 64 -1.30 -1.41 -5.35
CA TYR A 64 -1.50 0.04 -5.31
C TYR A 64 -2.90 0.42 -5.79
N ASN A 65 -3.33 -0.13 -6.92
CA ASN A 65 -4.67 0.09 -7.46
C ASN A 65 -5.75 -0.40 -6.48
N LEU A 66 -5.58 -1.58 -5.87
CA LEU A 66 -6.51 -2.11 -4.87
C LEU A 66 -6.66 -1.15 -3.68
N ILE A 67 -5.54 -0.72 -3.09
CA ILE A 67 -5.55 0.16 -1.91
C ILE A 67 -6.19 1.51 -2.24
N ARG A 68 -5.87 2.05 -3.43
CA ARG A 68 -6.33 3.36 -3.93
C ARG A 68 -7.81 3.38 -4.31
N THR A 69 -8.33 2.31 -4.93
CA THR A 69 -9.68 2.32 -5.52
C THR A 69 -10.79 2.35 -4.46
N GLU A 70 -10.56 1.81 -3.26
CA GLU A 70 -11.60 1.76 -2.21
C GLU A 70 -11.61 2.95 -1.23
N ASP A 71 -10.73 3.95 -1.38
CA ASP A 71 -10.87 5.21 -0.61
C ASP A 71 -11.99 6.11 -1.18
N ASP A 72 -12.33 5.92 -2.46
CA ASP A 72 -13.38 6.69 -3.18
C ASP A 72 -14.80 6.09 -2.95
N ASP A 73 -14.92 4.78 -2.76
CA ASP A 73 -16.23 4.07 -2.78
C ASP A 73 -16.94 3.97 -1.42
N TRP A 74 -16.27 4.33 -0.30
CA TRP A 74 -16.85 4.20 1.05
C TRP A 74 -16.99 5.53 1.81
N SER A 75 -17.07 6.65 1.08
CA SER A 75 -17.47 7.94 1.64
C SER A 75 -19.00 8.14 1.73
N ASP A 76 -19.80 7.12 1.38
CA ASP A 76 -21.27 7.20 1.32
C ASP A 76 -21.97 6.62 2.58
N ASP A 77 -21.56 7.04 3.78
CA ASP A 77 -22.42 6.93 4.97
C ASP A 77 -22.19 8.09 5.94
N ARG A 78 -22.41 9.31 5.43
CA ARG A 78 -22.79 10.43 6.29
C ARG A 78 -24.22 10.82 5.93
N PRO A 79 -25.22 10.51 6.77
CA PRO A 79 -26.56 11.00 6.54
C PRO A 79 -26.53 12.53 6.57
N SER A 80 -26.89 13.16 5.45
CA SER A 80 -27.26 14.58 5.40
C SER A 80 -28.65 14.78 5.95
#